data_AF-A0AAU3CNK6-F1
#
_entry.id   AF-A0AAU3CNK6-F1
#
_cell.length_a   1.000
_cell.length_b   1.000
_cell.length_c   1.000
_cell.angle_alpha   90.00
_cell.angle_beta   90.00
_cell.angle_gamma   90.00
#
_symmetry.space_group_name_H-M   'P 1'
#
loop_
_entity.id
_entity.type
_entity.pdbx_description
1 polymer ?
#
loop_
_entity_poly.entity_id
_entity_poly.type
_entity_poly.pdbx_seq_one_letter_code
_entity_poly.pdbx_strand_id
1 'polypeptide(L)'
;MGLADRHITALMRQISTGNAIELVHPFAELETFGSLVYLAECYGFRYESVRLVGKHRIMHVQLVRDPSPWARQRAAANAAAFPDPGPGRPVPGMYLGSLTPVPEAQADVDVITALIRHDALGAAANRKQMLALGWGAAVLFLLMAVLTGVYAVLLPLAVLMPLCMHGALRVNAARRQKLARRLMAAGCTPVRDAAGQERYVRPVPQGF
;
A
#
# COMPACT_ATOMS: atom_id res chain seq x y z
N MET A 1 27.29 -1.94 -1.88
CA MET A 1 26.05 -1.23 -1.53
C MET A 1 24.87 -2.15 -1.78
N GLY A 2 24.22 -2.62 -0.71
CA GLY A 2 23.05 -3.48 -0.81
C GLY A 2 21.83 -2.72 -1.35
N LEU A 3 20.78 -3.45 -1.76
CA LEU A 3 19.51 -2.82 -2.18
C LEU A 3 18.85 -2.03 -1.04
N ALA A 4 18.91 -2.57 0.19
CA ALA A 4 18.43 -1.91 1.40
C ALA A 4 19.10 -0.54 1.61
N ASP A 5 20.44 -0.48 1.53
CA ASP A 5 21.19 0.77 1.67
C ASP A 5 20.78 1.84 0.66
N ARG A 6 20.50 1.42 -0.60
CA ARG A 6 20.07 2.35 -1.65
C ARG A 6 18.70 2.94 -1.34
N HIS A 7 17.77 2.12 -0.86
CA HIS A 7 16.43 2.57 -0.46
C HIS A 7 16.49 3.52 0.75
N ILE A 8 17.29 3.19 1.77
CA ILE A 8 17.50 4.03 2.95
C ILE A 8 18.12 5.38 2.53
N THR A 9 19.18 5.35 1.73
CA THR A 9 19.85 6.58 1.26
C THR A 9 18.90 7.46 0.45
N ALA A 10 18.08 6.86 -0.43
CA ALA A 10 17.08 7.59 -1.20
C ALA A 10 16.01 8.23 -0.31
N LEU A 11 15.50 7.49 0.68
CA LEU A 11 14.53 8.00 1.66
C LEU A 11 15.13 9.16 2.46
N MET A 12 16.34 9.03 3.00
CA MET A 12 16.97 10.07 3.81
C MET A 12 17.22 11.35 3.01
N ARG A 13 17.60 11.22 1.73
CA ARG A 13 17.69 12.35 0.81
C ARG A 13 16.35 13.05 0.66
N GLN A 14 15.24 12.32 0.49
CA GLN A 14 13.90 12.90 0.40
C GLN A 14 13.47 13.59 1.71
N ILE A 15 13.74 12.97 2.86
CA ILE A 15 13.48 13.54 4.20
C ILE A 15 14.16 14.90 4.39
N SER A 16 15.41 15.03 3.91
CA SER A 16 16.17 16.28 4.02
C SER A 16 15.68 17.38 3.07
N THR A 17 15.07 17.01 1.94
CA THR A 17 14.76 17.95 0.84
C THR A 17 13.35 18.52 0.92
N GLY A 18 12.38 17.79 1.49
CA GLY A 18 10.96 18.14 1.34
C GLY A 18 10.07 17.88 2.54
N ASN A 19 8.87 18.46 2.49
CA ASN A 19 7.78 18.23 3.45
C ASN A 19 6.80 17.14 2.99
N ALA A 20 6.94 16.66 1.75
CA ALA A 20 6.21 15.54 1.20
C ALA A 20 7.21 14.59 0.53
N ILE A 21 7.02 13.29 0.74
CA ILE A 21 7.88 12.23 0.23
C ILE A 21 7.04 11.30 -0.61
N GLU A 22 7.55 10.93 -1.77
CA GLU A 22 6.96 9.89 -2.60
C GLU A 22 7.96 8.75 -2.76
N LEU A 23 7.63 7.61 -2.18
CA LEU A 23 8.40 6.37 -2.32
C LEU A 23 7.93 5.65 -3.57
N VAL A 24 8.83 5.59 -4.55
CA VAL A 24 8.61 4.88 -5.82
C VAL A 24 9.73 3.88 -5.99
N HIS A 25 9.43 2.62 -5.65
CA HIS A 25 10.35 1.50 -5.83
C HIS A 25 9.69 0.45 -6.72
N PRO A 26 10.02 0.42 -8.02
CA PRO A 26 9.49 -0.58 -8.93
C PRO A 26 9.83 -1.99 -8.42
N PHE A 27 8.83 -2.87 -8.35
CA PHE A 27 8.99 -4.27 -7.95
C PHE A 27 9.48 -4.52 -6.52
N ALA A 28 9.50 -3.52 -5.65
CA ALA A 28 9.80 -3.73 -4.24
C ALA A 28 8.68 -4.50 -3.54
N GLU A 29 9.07 -5.30 -2.54
CA GLU A 29 8.12 -6.04 -1.72
C GLU A 29 7.33 -5.09 -0.81
N LEU A 30 6.10 -5.48 -0.48
CA LEU A 30 5.22 -4.71 0.40
C LEU A 30 5.84 -4.46 1.78
N GLU A 31 6.60 -5.42 2.29
CA GLU A 31 7.31 -5.32 3.57
C GLU A 31 8.44 -4.29 3.52
N THR A 32 9.10 -4.14 2.36
CA THR A 32 10.09 -3.09 2.13
C THR A 32 9.42 -1.71 2.22
N PHE A 33 8.25 -1.53 1.61
CA PHE A 33 7.50 -0.29 1.74
C PHE A 33 7.05 -0.03 3.18
N GLY A 34 6.55 -1.05 3.89
CA GLY A 34 6.18 -0.92 5.29
C GLY A 34 7.33 -0.45 6.17
N SER A 35 8.52 -1.03 5.95
CA SER A 35 9.75 -0.69 6.67
C SER A 35 10.24 0.72 6.37
N LEU A 36 10.20 1.15 5.10
CA LEU A 36 10.57 2.51 4.71
C LEU A 36 9.60 3.56 5.25
N VAL A 37 8.31 3.25 5.26
CA VAL A 37 7.29 4.13 5.85
C VAL A 37 7.46 4.24 7.35
N TYR A 38 7.72 3.12 8.05
CA TYR A 38 8.04 3.14 9.48
C TYR A 38 9.25 4.03 9.77
N LEU A 39 10.33 3.88 9.00
CA LEU A 39 11.53 4.69 9.14
C LEU A 39 11.23 6.18 8.92
N ALA A 40 10.41 6.52 7.92
CA ALA A 40 9.97 7.89 7.70
C ALA A 40 9.10 8.43 8.86
N GLU A 41 8.26 7.59 9.48
CA GLU A 41 7.47 7.94 10.67
C GLU A 41 8.34 8.24 11.90
N CYS A 42 9.50 7.56 12.02
CA CYS A 42 10.50 7.88 13.04
C CYS A 42 11.08 9.30 12.84
N TYR A 43 11.21 9.76 11.60
CA TYR A 43 11.68 11.11 11.26
C TYR A 43 10.56 12.16 11.12
N GLY A 44 9.34 11.85 11.61
CA GLY A 44 8.24 12.81 11.72
C GLY A 44 7.40 12.97 10.45
N PHE A 45 7.51 12.04 9.50
CA PHE A 45 6.55 11.90 8.42
C PHE A 45 5.39 11.03 8.85
N ARG A 46 4.33 11.01 8.06
CA ARG A 46 3.16 10.17 8.28
C ARG A 46 2.67 9.63 6.95
N TYR A 47 2.28 8.36 6.95
CA TYR A 47 1.67 7.74 5.80
C TYR A 47 0.43 8.52 5.34
N GLU A 48 0.48 9.01 4.11
CA GLU A 48 -0.67 9.61 3.46
C GLU A 48 -1.40 8.54 2.65
N SER A 49 -1.06 8.36 1.38
CA SER A 49 -1.84 7.50 0.49
C SER A 49 -0.95 6.61 -0.36
N VAL A 50 -1.53 5.53 -0.87
CA VAL A 50 -0.94 4.73 -1.94
C VAL A 50 -1.69 4.98 -3.23
N ARG A 51 -0.95 5.29 -4.29
CA ARG A 51 -1.48 5.35 -5.65
C ARG A 51 -0.80 4.29 -6.51
N LEU A 52 -1.57 3.64 -7.37
CA LEU A 52 -1.05 2.76 -8.41
C LEU A 52 -0.99 3.55 -9.71
N VAL A 53 0.22 3.82 -10.20
CA VAL A 53 0.44 4.68 -11.36
C VAL A 53 0.99 3.88 -12.55
N GLY A 54 0.55 4.26 -13.75
CA GLY A 54 1.02 3.71 -15.01
C GLY A 54 0.47 2.33 -15.36
N LYS A 55 0.88 1.84 -16.54
CA LYS A 55 0.42 0.57 -17.12
C LYS A 55 0.80 -0.65 -16.26
N HIS A 56 1.94 -0.58 -15.58
CA HIS A 56 2.45 -1.64 -14.70
C HIS A 56 1.95 -1.55 -13.26
N ARG A 57 1.04 -0.60 -12.95
CA ARG A 57 0.50 -0.39 -11.59
C ARG A 57 1.61 -0.28 -10.55
N ILE A 58 2.59 0.58 -10.80
CA ILE A 58 3.70 0.82 -9.87
C ILE A 58 3.12 1.47 -8.61
N MET A 59 3.55 1.00 -7.44
CA MET A 59 3.12 1.57 -6.16
C MET A 59 3.87 2.88 -5.89
N HIS A 60 3.11 3.94 -5.68
CA HIS A 60 3.57 5.25 -5.25
C HIS A 60 3.03 5.50 -3.84
N VAL A 61 3.89 5.40 -2.84
CA VAL A 61 3.53 5.65 -1.45
C VAL A 61 3.84 7.11 -1.11
N GLN A 62 2.82 7.89 -0.79
CA GLN A 62 2.96 9.27 -0.35
C GLN A 62 3.00 9.36 1.17
N LEU A 63 3.90 10.20 1.65
CA LEU A 63 4.01 10.58 3.03
C LEU A 63 4.09 12.09 3.14
N VAL A 64 3.51 12.63 4.20
CA VAL A 64 3.51 14.06 4.51
C VAL A 64 4.09 14.29 5.88
N ARG A 65 4.79 15.41 6.06
CA ARG A 65 5.31 15.80 7.37
C ARG A 65 4.15 16.05 8.33
N ASP A 66 4.17 15.37 9.48
CA ASP A 66 3.13 15.54 10.50
C ASP A 66 3.37 16.88 11.23
N PRO A 67 2.40 17.81 11.24
CA PRO A 67 2.57 19.13 11.86
C PRO A 67 2.54 19.09 13.40
N SER A 68 2.21 17.94 14.00
CA SER A 68 2.07 17.82 15.45
C SER A 68 3.40 18.10 16.18
N PRO A 69 3.35 18.77 17.35
CA PRO A 69 4.53 18.98 18.19
C PRO A 69 5.23 17.66 18.55
N TRP A 70 4.46 16.61 18.78
CA TRP A 70 4.94 15.27 19.09
C TRP A 70 5.79 14.66 17.98
N ALA A 71 5.33 14.75 16.72
CA ALA A 71 6.10 14.23 15.58
C ALA A 71 7.44 14.96 15.42
N ARG A 72 7.47 16.28 15.68
CA ARG A 72 8.71 17.07 15.67
C ARG A 72 9.67 16.66 16.78
N GLN A 73 9.17 16.44 17.99
CA GLN A 73 10.00 16.00 19.12
C GLN A 73 10.62 14.62 18.86
N ARG A 74 9.81 13.67 18.34
CA ARG A 74 10.29 12.34 17.96
C ARG A 74 11.33 12.40 16.85
N ALA A 75 11.09 13.21 15.82
CA ALA A 75 12.03 13.40 14.73
C ALA A 75 13.37 13.97 15.22
N ALA A 76 13.34 14.95 16.14
CA ALA A 76 14.54 15.52 16.74
C ALA A 76 15.29 14.50 17.60
N ALA A 77 14.57 13.72 18.42
CA ALA A 77 15.16 12.65 19.24
C ALA A 77 15.83 11.58 18.36
N ASN A 78 15.15 11.13 17.30
CA ASN A 78 15.71 10.14 16.37
C ASN A 78 16.86 10.69 15.53
N ALA A 79 16.82 11.97 15.13
CA ALA A 79 17.95 12.61 14.46
C ALA A 79 19.17 12.74 15.38
N ALA A 80 18.97 12.97 16.67
CA ALA A 80 20.06 13.00 17.65
C ALA A 80 20.62 11.60 17.95
N ALA A 81 19.76 10.57 18.04
CA ALA A 81 20.17 9.19 18.28
C ALA A 81 20.83 8.54 17.05
N PHE A 82 20.38 8.92 15.84
CA PHE A 82 20.85 8.40 14.57
C PHE A 82 21.19 9.56 13.61
N PRO A 83 22.35 10.22 13.81
CA PRO A 83 22.73 11.43 13.07
C PRO A 83 23.12 11.16 11.61
N ASP A 84 23.55 9.94 11.26
CA ASP A 84 23.93 9.56 9.90
C ASP A 84 23.31 8.20 9.50
N PRO A 85 22.01 8.18 9.15
CA PRO A 85 21.31 7.00 8.63
C PRO A 85 21.75 6.74 7.18
N GLY A 86 22.98 6.25 7.02
CA GLY A 86 23.59 5.90 5.75
C GLY A 86 23.74 4.38 5.52
N PRO A 87 24.41 3.98 4.44
CA PRO A 87 24.68 2.58 4.12
C PRO A 87 25.40 1.86 5.26
N GLY A 88 24.88 0.72 5.70
CA GLY A 88 25.47 -0.06 6.79
C GLY A 88 25.50 0.62 8.17
N ARG A 89 24.73 1.71 8.35
CA ARG A 89 24.56 2.40 9.65
C ARG A 89 23.29 1.92 10.36
N PRO A 90 23.23 2.04 11.69
CA PRO A 90 22.00 1.72 12.41
C PRO A 90 20.91 2.72 12.07
N VAL A 91 19.70 2.21 11.82
CA VAL A 91 18.49 3.01 11.60
C VAL A 91 17.42 2.57 12.60
N PRO A 92 16.51 3.47 13.01
CA PRO A 92 15.45 3.17 13.96
C PRO A 92 14.68 1.88 13.62
N GLY A 93 14.62 0.94 14.57
CA GLY A 93 13.76 -0.25 14.49
C GLY A 93 14.12 -1.29 13.43
N MET A 94 15.31 -1.24 12.82
CA MET A 94 15.76 -2.22 11.83
C MET A 94 17.09 -2.87 12.21
N TYR A 95 17.32 -4.08 11.71
CA TYR A 95 18.64 -4.72 11.78
C TYR A 95 19.68 -3.97 10.92
N LEU A 96 20.93 -3.99 11.37
CA LEU A 96 22.04 -3.29 10.71
C LEU A 96 22.18 -3.71 9.23
N GLY A 97 22.16 -2.74 8.32
CA GLY A 97 22.32 -2.98 6.88
C GLY A 97 21.15 -3.71 6.20
N SER A 98 20.03 -3.87 6.90
CA SER A 98 18.81 -4.49 6.37
C SER A 98 17.57 -3.60 6.57
N LEU A 99 16.54 -3.85 5.77
CA LEU A 99 15.17 -3.33 6.00
C LEU A 99 14.30 -4.35 6.74
N THR A 100 14.93 -5.30 7.45
CA THR A 100 14.22 -6.25 8.31
C THR A 100 13.97 -5.59 9.67
N PRO A 101 12.72 -5.52 10.15
CA PRO A 101 12.40 -4.93 11.44
C PRO A 101 12.96 -5.76 12.60
N VAL A 102 13.34 -5.10 13.69
CA VAL A 102 13.54 -5.79 14.98
C VAL A 102 12.18 -6.24 15.54
N PRO A 103 12.13 -7.26 16.43
CA PRO A 103 10.86 -7.80 16.94
C PRO A 103 9.94 -6.74 17.58
N GLU A 104 10.52 -5.72 18.21
CA GLU A 104 9.81 -4.60 18.81
C GLU A 104 9.10 -3.71 17.78
N ALA A 105 9.72 -3.50 16.61
CA ALA A 105 9.18 -2.68 15.52
C ALA A 105 8.32 -3.49 14.54
N GLN A 106 8.38 -4.82 14.58
CA GLN A 106 7.68 -5.70 13.64
C GLN A 106 6.16 -5.46 13.65
N ALA A 107 5.55 -5.34 14.83
CA ALA A 107 4.10 -5.11 14.96
C ALA A 107 3.66 -3.82 14.25
N ASP A 108 4.47 -2.77 14.35
CA ASP A 108 4.20 -1.48 13.72
C ASP A 108 4.36 -1.54 12.20
N VAL A 109 5.44 -2.19 11.74
CA VAL A 109 5.70 -2.42 10.31
C VAL A 109 4.61 -3.29 9.69
N ASP A 110 4.10 -4.30 10.41
CA ASP A 110 3.00 -5.16 9.95
C ASP A 110 1.70 -4.38 9.80
N VAL A 111 1.39 -3.47 10.74
CA VAL A 111 0.22 -2.58 10.65
C VAL A 111 0.34 -1.65 9.44
N ILE A 112 1.50 -1.04 9.23
CA ILE A 112 1.76 -0.16 8.08
C ILE A 112 1.66 -0.95 6.77
N THR A 113 2.24 -2.15 6.71
CA THR A 113 2.17 -3.02 5.53
C THR A 113 0.72 -3.42 5.24
N ALA A 114 -0.07 -3.69 6.28
CA ALA A 114 -1.50 -3.95 6.17
C ALA A 114 -2.29 -2.73 5.65
N LEU A 115 -1.94 -1.51 6.09
CA LEU A 115 -2.53 -0.27 5.57
C LEU A 115 -2.24 -0.10 4.08
N ILE A 116 -0.98 -0.20 3.69
CA ILE A 116 -0.53 -0.09 2.29
C ILE A 116 -1.24 -1.13 1.41
N ARG A 117 -1.32 -2.38 1.88
CA ARG A 117 -2.01 -3.46 1.16
C ARG A 117 -3.52 -3.17 1.02
N HIS A 118 -4.16 -2.63 2.05
CA HIS A 118 -5.58 -2.30 2.01
C HIS A 118 -5.86 -1.23 0.94
N ASP A 119 -5.05 -0.18 0.92
CA ASP A 119 -5.20 0.93 0.01
C ASP A 119 -4.84 0.53 -1.43
N ALA A 120 -3.78 -0.27 -1.61
CA ALA A 120 -3.41 -0.83 -2.91
C ALA A 120 -4.52 -1.74 -3.49
N LEU A 121 -5.19 -2.55 -2.66
CA LEU A 121 -6.34 -3.36 -3.10
C LEU A 121 -7.54 -2.49 -3.47
N GLY A 122 -7.72 -1.35 -2.79
CA GLY A 122 -8.73 -0.35 -3.14
C GLY A 122 -8.45 0.29 -4.50
N ALA A 123 -7.21 0.72 -4.73
CA ALA A 123 -6.77 1.35 -5.97
C ALA A 123 -6.74 0.38 -7.17
N ALA A 124 -6.40 -0.89 -6.95
CA ALA A 124 -6.35 -1.90 -8.01
C ALA A 124 -7.74 -2.35 -8.50
N ALA A 125 -8.77 -2.22 -7.65
CA ALA A 125 -10.12 -2.66 -7.94
C ALA A 125 -10.89 -1.60 -8.75
N ASN A 126 -10.57 -1.45 -10.03
CA ASN A 126 -11.45 -0.75 -10.97
C ASN A 126 -12.71 -1.59 -11.24
N ARG A 127 -13.62 -1.61 -10.27
CA ARG A 127 -14.87 -2.38 -10.30
C ARG A 127 -15.66 -2.12 -11.58
N LYS A 128 -15.71 -0.87 -12.04
CA LYS A 128 -16.37 -0.47 -13.28
C LYS A 128 -15.72 -1.10 -14.51
N GLN A 129 -14.39 -1.06 -14.61
CA GLN A 129 -13.64 -1.61 -15.74
C GLN A 129 -13.73 -3.14 -15.78
N MET A 130 -13.60 -3.82 -14.64
CA MET A 130 -13.77 -5.27 -14.56
C MET A 130 -15.18 -5.68 -14.95
N LEU A 131 -16.22 -5.04 -14.41
CA LEU A 131 -17.60 -5.35 -14.81
C LEU A 131 -17.85 -5.06 -16.29
N ALA A 132 -17.35 -3.94 -16.82
CA ALA A 132 -17.47 -3.59 -18.24
C ALA A 132 -16.79 -4.64 -19.14
N LEU A 133 -15.59 -5.10 -18.77
CA LEU A 133 -14.90 -6.17 -19.50
C LEU A 133 -15.68 -7.49 -19.45
N GLY A 134 -16.30 -7.81 -18.32
CA GLY A 134 -17.05 -9.06 -18.14
C GLY A 134 -18.32 -9.08 -18.96
N TRP A 135 -19.08 -7.99 -18.91
CA TRP A 135 -20.27 -7.80 -19.74
C TRP A 135 -19.91 -7.69 -21.22
N GLY A 136 -18.84 -6.97 -21.57
CA GLY A 136 -18.36 -6.87 -22.95
C GLY A 136 -17.97 -8.23 -23.54
N ALA A 137 -17.26 -9.05 -22.75
CA ALA A 137 -16.93 -10.43 -23.14
C ALA A 137 -18.18 -11.30 -23.29
N ALA A 138 -19.15 -11.18 -22.37
CA ALA A 138 -20.41 -11.94 -22.45
C ALA A 138 -21.18 -11.62 -23.74
N VAL A 139 -21.33 -10.33 -24.08
CA VAL A 139 -21.99 -9.89 -25.32
C VAL A 139 -21.23 -10.39 -26.55
N LEU A 140 -19.90 -10.30 -26.54
CA LEU A 140 -19.07 -10.77 -27.65
C LEU A 140 -19.24 -12.27 -27.90
N PHE A 141 -19.21 -13.09 -26.85
CA PHE A 141 -19.38 -14.54 -26.98
C PHE A 141 -20.80 -14.90 -27.43
N LEU A 142 -21.81 -14.17 -26.98
CA LEU A 142 -23.20 -14.36 -27.41
C LEU A 142 -23.36 -14.03 -28.90
N LEU A 143 -22.78 -12.91 -29.37
CA LEU A 143 -22.77 -12.56 -30.80
C LEU A 143 -22.03 -13.61 -31.64
N MET A 144 -20.87 -14.08 -31.19
CA MET A 144 -20.14 -15.16 -31.86
C MET A 144 -20.95 -16.45 -31.93
N ALA A 145 -21.72 -16.79 -30.89
CA ALA A 145 -22.57 -17.97 -30.90
C ALA A 145 -23.66 -17.88 -31.98
N VAL A 146 -24.29 -16.71 -32.11
CA VAL A 146 -25.31 -16.46 -33.14
C VAL A 146 -24.71 -16.50 -34.54
N LEU A 147 -23.51 -15.94 -34.74
CA LEU A 147 -22.84 -15.88 -36.04
C LEU A 147 -22.28 -17.23 -36.52
N THR A 148 -21.76 -18.05 -35.59
CA THR A 148 -21.08 -19.31 -35.93
C THR A 148 -21.96 -20.55 -35.77
N GLY A 149 -23.08 -20.44 -35.04
CA GLY A 149 -23.94 -21.57 -34.69
C GLY A 149 -23.35 -22.50 -33.62
N VAL A 150 -22.17 -22.20 -33.05
CA VAL A 150 -21.48 -23.04 -32.06
C VAL A 150 -21.95 -22.68 -30.64
N TYR A 151 -23.18 -23.05 -30.31
CA TYR A 151 -23.79 -22.69 -29.03
C TYR A 151 -23.22 -23.45 -27.83
N ALA A 152 -22.79 -24.71 -28.03
CA ALA A 152 -22.38 -25.61 -26.95
C ALA A 152 -21.18 -25.09 -26.13
N VAL A 153 -20.29 -24.31 -26.74
CA VAL A 153 -19.08 -23.77 -26.10
C VAL A 153 -19.24 -22.28 -25.73
N LEU A 154 -19.89 -21.51 -26.60
CA LEU A 154 -19.92 -20.06 -26.47
C LEU A 154 -20.93 -19.56 -25.42
N LEU A 155 -22.07 -20.25 -25.26
CA LEU A 155 -23.03 -19.93 -24.19
C LEU A 155 -22.46 -20.13 -22.78
N PRO A 156 -21.84 -21.29 -22.44
CA PRO A 156 -21.24 -21.43 -21.12
C PRO A 156 -20.12 -20.43 -20.89
N LEU A 157 -19.31 -20.09 -21.90
CA LEU A 157 -18.27 -19.08 -21.76
C LEU A 157 -18.83 -17.67 -21.53
N ALA A 158 -19.94 -17.31 -22.20
CA ALA A 158 -20.63 -16.04 -22.03
C ALA A 158 -21.17 -15.85 -20.61
N VAL A 159 -21.57 -16.94 -19.93
CA VAL A 159 -22.07 -16.90 -18.54
C VAL A 159 -20.94 -17.04 -17.52
N LEU A 160 -19.98 -17.93 -17.78
CA LEU A 160 -18.89 -18.24 -16.84
C LEU A 160 -17.97 -17.03 -16.62
N MET A 161 -17.63 -16.28 -17.67
CA MET A 161 -16.74 -15.12 -17.57
C MET A 161 -17.25 -14.01 -16.62
N PRO A 162 -18.46 -13.46 -16.78
CA PRO A 162 -18.98 -12.45 -15.86
C PRO A 162 -19.17 -13.00 -14.44
N LEU A 163 -19.53 -14.29 -14.30
CA LEU A 163 -19.65 -14.95 -12.99
C LEU A 163 -18.29 -15.04 -12.28
N CYS A 164 -17.25 -15.52 -12.97
CA CYS A 164 -15.88 -15.60 -12.45
C CYS A 164 -15.37 -14.21 -12.04
N MET A 165 -15.63 -13.18 -12.84
CA MET A 165 -15.18 -11.83 -12.52
C MET A 165 -15.97 -11.22 -11.36
N HIS A 166 -17.27 -11.48 -11.24
CA HIS A 166 -18.05 -11.12 -10.05
C HIS A 166 -17.51 -11.83 -8.79
N GLY A 167 -17.19 -13.12 -8.91
CA GLY A 167 -16.56 -13.91 -7.84
C GLY A 167 -15.22 -13.31 -7.39
N ALA A 168 -14.35 -12.96 -8.34
CA ALA A 168 -13.07 -12.31 -8.05
C ALA A 168 -13.24 -10.97 -7.31
N LEU A 169 -14.23 -10.16 -7.71
CA LEU A 169 -14.56 -8.91 -7.03
C LEU A 169 -15.05 -9.16 -5.59
N ARG A 170 -15.87 -10.20 -5.35
CA ARG A 170 -16.30 -10.57 -3.99
C ARG A 170 -15.15 -11.06 -3.13
N VAL A 171 -14.25 -11.88 -3.69
CA VAL A 171 -13.05 -12.34 -2.97
C VAL A 171 -12.18 -11.15 -2.59
N ASN A 172 -11.97 -10.19 -3.50
CA ASN A 172 -11.22 -8.97 -3.20
C ASN A 172 -11.90 -8.11 -2.12
N ALA A 173 -13.23 -7.97 -2.17
CA ALA A 173 -13.99 -7.29 -1.12
C ALA A 173 -13.84 -7.97 0.25
N ALA A 174 -13.96 -9.31 0.29
CA ALA A 174 -13.78 -10.09 1.52
C ALA A 174 -12.35 -9.98 2.06
N ARG A 175 -11.33 -9.98 1.19
CA ARG A 175 -9.93 -9.75 1.58
C ARG A 175 -9.75 -8.37 2.20
N ARG A 176 -10.32 -7.32 1.59
CA ARG A 176 -10.29 -5.95 2.14
C ARG A 176 -10.99 -5.87 3.49
N GLN A 177 -12.14 -6.50 3.67
CA GLN A 177 -12.85 -6.53 4.95
C GLN A 177 -12.05 -7.23 6.05
N LYS A 178 -11.38 -8.36 5.74
CA LYS A 178 -10.48 -9.02 6.70
C LYS A 178 -9.34 -8.10 7.13
N LEU A 179 -8.79 -7.34 6.19
CA LEU A 179 -7.71 -6.40 6.46
C LEU A 179 -8.17 -5.19 7.26
N ALA A 180 -9.33 -4.63 6.93
CA ALA A 180 -10.00 -3.58 7.70
C ALA A 180 -10.21 -4.00 9.16
N ARG A 181 -10.67 -5.22 9.42
CA ARG A 181 -10.81 -5.74 10.80
C ARG A 181 -9.49 -5.78 11.55
N ARG A 182 -8.40 -6.20 10.89
CA ARG A 182 -7.05 -6.19 11.49
C ARG A 182 -6.58 -4.78 11.81
N LEU A 183 -6.84 -3.83 10.90
CA LEU A 183 -6.49 -2.42 11.08
C LEU A 183 -7.28 -1.77 12.24
N MET A 184 -8.58 -2.03 12.32
CA MET A 184 -9.41 -1.58 13.43
C MET A 184 -8.98 -2.18 14.76
N ALA A 185 -8.62 -3.47 14.79
CA ALA A 185 -8.09 -4.13 15.99
C ALA A 185 -6.74 -3.53 16.44
N ALA A 186 -5.94 -3.03 15.49
CA ALA A 186 -4.71 -2.28 15.77
C ALA A 186 -4.96 -0.80 16.15
N GLY A 187 -6.22 -0.39 16.34
CA GLY A 187 -6.60 0.96 16.74
C GLY A 187 -6.64 1.99 15.59
N CYS A 188 -6.55 1.56 14.33
CA CYS A 188 -6.67 2.47 13.18
C CYS A 188 -8.11 2.92 12.99
N THR A 189 -8.32 4.22 12.78
CA THR A 189 -9.65 4.79 12.58
C THR A 189 -10.00 4.91 11.09
N PRO A 190 -11.22 4.53 10.68
CA PRO A 190 -11.67 4.75 9.31
C PRO A 190 -11.95 6.24 9.08
N VAL A 191 -11.30 6.81 8.08
CA VAL A 191 -11.49 8.18 7.59
C VAL A 191 -11.89 8.10 6.12
N ARG A 192 -12.92 8.85 5.73
CA ARG A 192 -13.24 9.00 4.31
C ARG A 192 -12.40 10.13 3.73
N ASP A 193 -11.65 9.83 2.69
CA ASP A 193 -10.92 10.82 1.91
C ASP A 193 -11.88 11.68 1.06
N ALA A 194 -11.41 12.82 0.55
CA ALA A 194 -12.14 13.72 -0.34
C ALA A 194 -12.65 13.03 -1.62
N ALA A 195 -11.97 11.96 -2.05
CA ALA A 195 -12.40 11.09 -3.15
C ALA A 195 -13.50 10.07 -2.77
N GLY A 196 -14.01 10.11 -1.53
CA GLY A 196 -15.04 9.19 -1.01
C GLY A 196 -14.55 7.78 -0.69
N GLN A 197 -13.23 7.55 -0.71
CA GLN A 197 -12.64 6.25 -0.38
C GLN A 197 -12.46 6.09 1.13
N GLU A 198 -12.81 4.91 1.66
CA GLU A 198 -12.51 4.53 3.03
C GLU A 198 -11.02 4.24 3.18
N ARG A 199 -10.36 5.07 3.99
CA ARG A 199 -8.95 5.01 4.34
C ARG A 199 -8.81 4.77 5.84
N TYR A 200 -7.74 4.13 6.26
CA TYR A 200 -7.47 3.93 7.67
C TYR A 200 -6.31 4.83 8.09
N VAL A 201 -6.50 5.55 9.19
CA VAL A 201 -5.48 6.41 9.77
C VAL A 201 -4.98 5.74 11.04
N ARG A 202 -3.66 5.53 11.11
CA ARG A 202 -3.01 4.99 12.30
C ARG A 202 -3.19 5.98 13.46
N PRO A 203 -3.47 5.49 14.69
CA PRO A 203 -3.49 6.35 15.87
C PRO A 203 -2.12 7.01 16.04
N VAL A 204 -2.10 8.22 16.60
CA VAL A 204 -0.83 8.87 16.95
C VAL A 204 -0.11 7.93 17.93
N PRO A 205 1.13 7.50 17.65
CA PRO A 205 1.89 6.67 18.58
C PRO A 205 1.97 7.40 19.93
N GLN A 206 1.27 6.88 20.94
CA GLN A 206 1.35 7.39 22.31
C GLN A 206 2.58 6.77 22.96
N GLY A 207 3.62 7.57 23.18
CA GLY A 207 4.78 7.20 24.01
C GLY A 207 6.01 6.67 23.25
N PHE A 208 7.13 7.35 23.46
CA PHE A 208 8.38 6.75 23.92
C PHE A 208 8.68 7.36 25.29
#